data_AF-A0A8D9AUD7-F1
#
_entry.id   AF-A0A8D9AUD7-F1
#
_cell.length_a   1.000
_cell.length_b   1.000
_cell.length_c   1.000
_cell.angle_alpha   90.00
_cell.angle_beta   90.00
_cell.angle_gamma   90.00
#
_symmetry.space_group_name_H-M   'P 1'
#
loop_
_entity.id
_entity.type
_entity.pdbx_description
1 polymer ?
#
loop_
_entity_poly.entity_id
_entity_poly.type
_entity_poly.pdbx_seq_one_letter_code
_entity_poly.pdbx_strand_id
1 'polypeptide(L)'
;RDMKPENLLCMGTELVKIADFGLAREIRSRPPYTDYVSTRWYRAPEVLLHSTAYSAPIDLWAVGCIMAELYTFRPLFPGNSEIDQIFKICAILGTPDKRDWPEGYTLASNMNFKFPQFRRVPLSTLIPHATGDAINLMESMLAYNPSKRPTAQQSLRQPYFQVGGPNMRVTSLKREAASEHINARSIYPTIKNTLTLNVLPQSLNQHDYEVLLGNPAANSVLAPNNSVLAPN
;
A
#
# COMPACT_ATOMS: atom_id res chain seq x y z
N ARG A 1 5.88 -1.28 -11.96
CA ARG A 1 5.07 -0.10 -12.36
C ARG A 1 3.55 -0.33 -12.29
N ASP A 2 3.06 -1.55 -12.03
CA ASP A 2 1.65 -1.85 -11.79
C ASP A 2 1.52 -2.84 -10.61
N MET A 3 2.23 -2.55 -9.51
CA MET A 3 2.14 -3.38 -8.32
C MET A 3 0.78 -3.15 -7.65
N LYS A 4 0.00 -4.22 -7.53
CA LYS A 4 -1.33 -4.27 -6.89
C LYS A 4 -1.62 -5.72 -6.46
N PRO A 5 -2.53 -5.95 -5.50
CA PRO A 5 -2.82 -7.30 -5.00
C PRO A 5 -3.18 -8.29 -6.11
N GLU A 6 -3.91 -7.86 -7.14
CA GLU A 6 -4.36 -8.72 -8.25
C GLU A 6 -3.19 -9.25 -9.09
N ASN A 7 -2.04 -8.56 -9.07
CA ASN A 7 -0.83 -8.95 -9.79
C ASN A 7 0.11 -9.80 -8.91
N LEU A 8 -0.30 -10.19 -7.70
CA LEU A 8 0.42 -11.09 -6.81
C LEU A 8 -0.27 -12.47 -6.79
N LEU A 9 0.24 -13.41 -7.58
CA LEU A 9 -0.30 -14.75 -7.67
C LEU A 9 0.27 -15.63 -6.55
N CYS A 10 -0.61 -16.27 -5.79
CA CYS A 10 -0.23 -17.17 -4.70
C CYS A 10 -0.47 -18.62 -5.10
N MET A 11 0.50 -19.49 -4.82
CA MET A 11 0.34 -20.94 -4.84
C MET A 11 0.55 -21.47 -3.41
N GLY A 12 -0.56 -21.65 -2.69
CA GLY A 12 -0.52 -21.93 -1.26
C GLY A 12 0.13 -20.79 -0.46
N THR A 13 0.67 -21.12 0.71
CA THR A 13 1.38 -20.17 1.59
C THR A 13 2.86 -20.02 1.27
N GLU A 14 3.40 -20.82 0.34
CA GLU A 14 4.84 -20.96 0.13
C GLU A 14 5.38 -20.09 -1.00
N LEU A 15 4.53 -19.76 -1.98
CA LEU A 15 5.01 -19.16 -3.22
C LEU A 15 4.12 -18.03 -3.68
N VAL A 16 4.70 -16.84 -3.73
CA VAL A 16 4.12 -15.65 -4.35
C VAL A 16 4.90 -15.33 -5.61
N LYS A 17 4.21 -15.11 -6.73
CA LYS A 17 4.79 -14.70 -8.00
C LYS A 17 4.15 -13.40 -8.46
N ILE A 18 4.98 -12.48 -8.94
CA ILE A 18 4.51 -11.27 -9.61
C ILE A 18 4.04 -11.65 -11.01
N ALA A 19 2.87 -11.17 -11.40
CA ALA A 19 2.28 -11.33 -12.71
C ALA A 19 2.05 -9.97 -13.38
N ASP A 20 1.53 -10.03 -14.61
CA ASP A 20 1.20 -8.88 -15.45
C ASP A 20 2.35 -7.88 -15.63
N PHE A 21 3.27 -8.26 -16.51
CA PHE A 21 4.37 -7.40 -16.95
C PHE A 21 3.97 -6.50 -18.14
N GLY A 22 2.68 -6.35 -18.46
CA GLY A 22 2.22 -5.58 -19.62
C GLY A 22 2.67 -4.10 -19.58
N LEU A 23 2.87 -3.59 -18.37
CA LEU A 23 3.34 -2.23 -18.10
C LEU A 23 4.80 -2.18 -17.61
N ALA A 24 5.51 -3.32 -17.65
CA ALA A 24 6.93 -3.38 -17.30
C ALA A 24 7.79 -2.69 -18.37
N ARG A 25 8.81 -1.96 -17.91
CA ARG A 25 9.77 -1.23 -18.74
C ARG A 25 11.15 -1.28 -18.09
N GLU A 26 12.19 -1.24 -18.92
CA GLU A 26 13.57 -1.12 -18.45
C GLU A 26 13.74 0.18 -17.65
N ILE A 27 14.54 0.12 -16.58
CA ILE A 27 14.82 1.27 -15.71
C ILE A 27 15.40 2.47 -16.50
N ARG A 28 16.12 2.20 -17.59
CA ARG A 28 16.78 3.20 -18.46
C ARG A 28 15.91 3.68 -19.62
N SER A 29 14.65 3.23 -19.74
CA SER A 29 13.76 3.66 -20.82
C SER A 29 13.48 5.17 -20.72
N ARG A 30 13.53 5.89 -21.86
CA ARG A 30 13.19 7.32 -21.91
C ARG A 30 11.66 7.53 -21.91
N PRO A 31 11.14 8.63 -21.33
CA PRO A 31 9.73 9.03 -21.47
C PRO A 31 9.31 9.19 -22.95
N PRO A 32 8.00 9.20 -23.30
CA PRO A 32 6.84 9.23 -22.41
C PRO A 32 6.41 7.84 -21.91
N TYR A 33 5.69 7.82 -20.80
CA TYR A 33 5.13 6.60 -20.22
C TYR A 33 3.63 6.48 -20.53
N THR A 34 3.10 5.25 -20.57
CA THR A 34 1.70 4.95 -20.91
C THR A 34 0.71 5.60 -19.94
N ASP A 35 -0.38 6.17 -20.46
CA ASP A 35 -1.53 6.59 -19.66
C ASP A 35 -2.26 5.35 -19.09
N TYR A 36 -2.31 5.25 -17.77
CA TYR A 36 -2.68 4.02 -17.06
C TYR A 36 -4.21 3.85 -16.92
N VAL A 37 -4.75 2.75 -17.47
CA VAL A 37 -6.09 2.20 -17.19
C VAL A 37 -5.97 1.05 -16.15
N SER A 38 -5.49 1.36 -14.94
CA SER A 38 -5.34 0.39 -13.83
C SER A 38 -5.74 1.02 -12.49
N THR A 39 -6.03 0.17 -11.49
CA THR A 39 -6.46 0.56 -10.14
C THR A 39 -5.51 1.60 -9.53
N ARG A 40 -6.07 2.76 -9.20
CA ARG A 40 -5.31 3.97 -8.86
C ARG A 40 -4.76 3.97 -7.43
N TRP A 41 -5.29 3.08 -6.60
CA TRP A 41 -5.10 3.07 -5.14
C TRP A 41 -3.65 2.85 -4.70
N TYR A 42 -2.84 2.23 -5.55
CA TYR A 42 -1.44 1.90 -5.29
C TYR A 42 -0.45 2.85 -6.00
N ARG A 43 -0.93 3.89 -6.68
CA ARG A 43 -0.06 4.84 -7.39
C ARG A 43 0.62 5.81 -6.40
N ALA A 44 1.92 6.00 -6.60
CA ALA A 44 2.72 6.92 -5.80
C ALA A 44 2.35 8.40 -6.09
N PRO A 45 2.53 9.33 -5.13
CA PRO A 45 2.18 10.74 -5.28
C PRO A 45 2.81 11.41 -6.51
N GLU A 46 4.07 11.12 -6.80
CA GLU A 46 4.77 11.65 -7.98
C GLU A 46 4.17 11.18 -9.30
N VAL A 47 3.55 10.00 -9.34
CA VAL A 47 2.85 9.49 -10.53
C VAL A 47 1.50 10.19 -10.68
N LEU A 48 0.79 10.40 -9.56
CA LEU A 48 -0.47 11.15 -9.53
C LEU A 48 -0.28 12.62 -9.92
N LEU A 49 0.90 13.17 -9.64
CA LEU A 49 1.30 14.52 -10.03
C LEU A 49 2.00 14.60 -11.40
N HIS A 50 1.83 13.56 -12.23
CA HIS A 50 2.32 13.48 -13.60
C HIS A 50 3.84 13.74 -13.77
N SER A 51 4.65 13.30 -12.81
CA SER A 51 6.10 13.32 -12.99
C SER A 51 6.48 12.54 -14.25
N THR A 52 7.34 13.13 -15.08
CA THR A 52 7.96 12.44 -16.22
C THR A 52 9.23 11.69 -15.82
N ALA A 53 9.71 11.90 -14.59
CA ALA A 53 10.89 11.28 -14.02
C ALA A 53 10.48 10.42 -12.81
N TYR A 54 10.14 9.17 -13.07
CA TYR A 54 9.92 8.17 -12.02
C TYR A 54 10.58 6.85 -12.38
N SER A 55 10.87 6.02 -11.36
CA SER A 55 11.64 4.78 -11.46
C SER A 55 11.18 3.78 -10.39
N ALA A 56 12.07 2.86 -9.99
CA ALA A 56 11.81 1.81 -9.00
C ALA A 56 11.08 2.25 -7.71
N PRO A 57 11.30 3.45 -7.12
CA PRO A 57 10.62 3.85 -5.87
C PRO A 57 9.09 3.88 -5.92
N ILE A 58 8.47 3.95 -7.11
CA ILE A 58 7.00 3.88 -7.22
C ILE A 58 6.46 2.51 -6.85
N ASP A 59 7.24 1.45 -7.11
CA ASP A 59 6.84 0.08 -6.80
C ASP A 59 6.93 -0.16 -5.28
N LEU A 60 7.85 0.51 -4.59
CA LEU A 60 7.97 0.42 -3.14
C LEU A 60 6.81 1.14 -2.43
N TRP A 61 6.35 2.27 -2.97
CA TRP A 61 5.11 2.89 -2.49
C TRP A 61 3.93 1.92 -2.58
N ALA A 62 3.73 1.30 -3.75
CA ALA A 62 2.66 0.34 -3.96
C ALA A 62 2.75 -0.85 -3.01
N VAL A 63 3.95 -1.38 -2.76
CA VAL A 63 4.17 -2.45 -1.76
C VAL A 63 3.80 -1.98 -0.35
N GLY A 64 4.11 -0.74 0.03
CA GLY A 64 3.64 -0.17 1.31
C GLY A 64 2.13 -0.12 1.42
N CYS A 65 1.42 0.26 0.35
CA CYS A 65 -0.04 0.23 0.29
C CYS A 65 -0.60 -1.19 0.38
N ILE A 66 -0.02 -2.15 -0.35
CA ILE A 66 -0.43 -3.57 -0.33
C ILE A 66 -0.20 -4.16 1.06
N MET A 67 0.94 -3.87 1.69
CA MET A 67 1.26 -4.35 3.03
C MET A 67 0.23 -3.85 4.05
N ALA A 68 -0.14 -2.57 4.00
CA ALA A 68 -1.21 -2.04 4.85
C ALA A 68 -2.55 -2.74 4.60
N GLU A 69 -2.90 -2.95 3.34
CA GLU A 69 -4.13 -3.66 2.95
C GLU A 69 -4.16 -5.12 3.42
N LEU A 70 -3.02 -5.82 3.46
CA LEU A 70 -2.95 -7.17 4.02
C LEU A 70 -3.29 -7.21 5.52
N TYR A 71 -3.00 -6.15 6.27
CA TYR A 71 -3.35 -6.06 7.69
C TYR A 71 -4.81 -5.66 7.92
N THR A 72 -5.39 -4.83 7.04
CA THR A 72 -6.72 -4.24 7.24
C THR A 72 -7.81 -4.89 6.39
N PHE A 73 -7.42 -5.73 5.42
CA PHE A 73 -8.24 -6.25 4.32
C PHE A 73 -8.99 -5.18 3.53
N ARG A 74 -8.48 -3.93 3.55
CA ARG A 74 -9.03 -2.82 2.80
C ARG A 74 -7.92 -1.94 2.22
N PRO A 75 -8.12 -1.38 1.02
CA PRO A 75 -7.15 -0.47 0.42
C PRO A 75 -6.87 0.72 1.33
N LEU A 76 -5.59 1.06 1.51
CA LEU A 76 -5.16 2.19 2.33
C LEU A 76 -5.57 3.54 1.72
N PHE A 77 -5.71 3.63 0.40
CA PHE A 77 -6.07 4.89 -0.26
C PHE A 77 -7.08 4.63 -1.40
N PRO A 78 -8.37 4.41 -1.10
CA PRO A 78 -9.37 4.12 -2.12
C PRO A 78 -9.91 5.40 -2.78
N GLY A 79 -9.13 6.01 -3.67
CA GLY A 79 -9.51 7.21 -4.41
C GLY A 79 -10.33 6.93 -5.67
N ASN A 80 -11.33 7.80 -5.91
CA ASN A 80 -12.22 7.76 -7.06
C ASN A 80 -11.69 8.56 -8.27
N SER A 81 -10.70 9.43 -8.05
CA SER A 81 -10.04 10.25 -9.09
C SER A 81 -8.57 10.51 -8.73
N GLU A 82 -7.80 11.18 -9.60
CA GLU A 82 -6.42 11.61 -9.28
C GLU A 82 -6.35 12.51 -8.07
N ILE A 83 -7.23 13.51 -8.06
CA ILE A 83 -7.30 14.52 -7.01
C ILE A 83 -7.79 13.88 -5.70
N ASP A 84 -8.82 13.03 -5.77
CA ASP A 84 -9.33 12.33 -4.59
C ASP A 84 -8.30 11.34 -4.02
N GLN A 85 -7.52 10.68 -4.87
CA GLN A 85 -6.41 9.83 -4.44
C GLN A 85 -5.37 10.64 -3.65
N ILE A 86 -4.92 11.78 -4.17
CA ILE A 86 -3.97 12.66 -3.46
C ILE A 86 -4.57 13.16 -2.14
N PHE A 87 -5.87 13.50 -2.13
CA PHE A 87 -6.56 13.94 -0.92
C PHE A 87 -6.55 12.86 0.17
N LYS A 88 -6.88 11.61 -0.17
CA LYS A 88 -6.85 10.47 0.76
C LYS A 88 -5.44 10.17 1.27
N ILE A 89 -4.43 10.31 0.42
CA ILE A 89 -3.03 10.20 0.82
C ILE A 89 -2.70 11.27 1.87
N CYS A 90 -3.07 12.54 1.63
CA CYS A 90 -2.83 13.63 2.57
C CYS A 90 -3.62 13.46 3.88
N ALA A 91 -4.85 12.94 3.82
CA ALA A 91 -5.68 12.73 5.00
C ALA A 91 -5.05 11.76 6.02
N ILE A 92 -4.30 10.77 5.55
CA ILE A 92 -3.60 9.80 6.41
C ILE A 92 -2.17 10.24 6.70
N LEU A 93 -1.37 10.52 5.67
CA LEU A 93 0.07 10.78 5.84
C LEU A 93 0.37 12.22 6.28
N GLY A 94 -0.65 13.09 6.31
CA GLY A 94 -0.50 14.54 6.44
C GLY A 94 -0.08 15.19 5.13
N THR A 95 -0.15 16.51 5.07
CA THR A 95 0.37 17.29 3.94
C THR A 95 1.89 17.11 3.82
N PRO A 96 2.44 16.89 2.61
CA PRO A 96 3.90 16.81 2.43
C PRO A 96 4.58 18.11 2.89
N ASP A 97 5.74 18.04 3.54
CA ASP A 97 6.53 19.24 3.84
C ASP A 97 7.27 19.70 2.57
N LYS A 98 7.09 20.96 2.17
CA LYS A 98 7.77 21.55 1.01
C LYS A 98 9.29 21.51 1.12
N ARG A 99 9.83 21.57 2.34
CA ARG A 99 11.28 21.45 2.57
C ARG A 99 11.79 20.03 2.35
N ASP A 100 10.93 19.04 2.58
CA ASP A 100 11.26 17.62 2.43
C ASP A 100 11.12 17.13 0.99
N TRP A 101 10.10 17.63 0.28
CA TRP A 101 9.79 17.25 -1.08
C TRP A 101 9.45 18.46 -1.97
N PRO A 102 10.44 19.32 -2.27
CA PRO A 102 10.22 20.53 -3.07
C PRO A 102 9.77 20.21 -4.50
N GLU A 103 10.25 19.13 -5.10
CA GLU A 103 9.87 18.70 -6.45
C GLU A 103 8.38 18.37 -6.54
N GLY A 104 7.81 17.76 -5.50
CA GLY A 104 6.37 17.47 -5.44
C GLY A 104 5.50 18.72 -5.51
N TYR A 105 5.96 19.82 -4.90
CA TYR A 105 5.27 21.11 -5.01
C TYR A 105 5.39 21.74 -6.40
N THR A 106 6.52 21.56 -7.09
CA THR A 106 6.66 21.99 -8.48
C THR A 106 5.71 21.21 -9.39
N LEU A 107 5.63 19.88 -9.24
CA LEU A 107 4.71 19.04 -9.99
C LEU A 107 3.24 19.43 -9.75
N ALA A 108 2.85 19.62 -8.49
CA ALA A 108 1.52 20.11 -8.13
C ALA A 108 1.19 21.47 -8.79
N SER A 109 2.13 22.41 -8.77
CA SER A 109 1.95 23.72 -9.39
C SER A 109 1.75 23.63 -10.90
N ASN A 110 2.44 22.72 -11.58
CA ASN A 110 2.31 22.51 -13.03
C ASN A 110 0.92 22.00 -13.43
N MET A 111 0.19 21.40 -12.47
CA MET A 111 -1.20 20.94 -12.64
C MET A 111 -2.22 21.91 -12.04
N ASN A 112 -1.81 23.12 -11.64
CA ASN A 112 -2.63 24.08 -10.91
C ASN A 112 -3.26 23.50 -9.62
N PHE A 113 -2.61 22.50 -9.02
CA PHE A 113 -3.06 21.82 -7.81
C PHE A 113 -2.38 22.39 -6.56
N LYS A 114 -3.13 22.48 -5.46
CA LYS A 114 -2.62 22.83 -4.14
C LYS A 114 -2.94 21.70 -3.18
N PHE A 115 -1.93 21.25 -2.43
CA PHE A 115 -2.15 20.21 -1.43
C PHE A 115 -3.13 20.68 -0.36
N PRO A 116 -4.11 19.83 0.01
CA PRO A 116 -4.97 20.09 1.16
C PRO A 116 -4.13 20.08 2.45
N GLN A 117 -4.59 20.80 3.47
CA GLN A 117 -3.91 20.89 4.76
C GLN A 117 -4.44 19.82 5.72
N PHE A 118 -3.60 18.84 6.06
CA PHE A 118 -3.92 17.72 6.92
C PHE A 118 -2.79 17.45 7.91
N ARG A 119 -3.18 17.04 9.12
CA ARG A 119 -2.27 16.49 10.11
C ARG A 119 -2.08 15.01 9.84
N ARG A 120 -0.88 14.50 10.05
CA ARG A 120 -0.58 13.08 9.94
C ARG A 120 -1.36 12.28 10.98
N VAL A 121 -1.97 11.20 10.54
CA VAL A 121 -2.52 10.13 11.38
C VAL A 121 -1.43 9.06 11.53
N PRO A 122 -1.01 8.68 12.75
CA PRO A 122 -0.03 7.61 12.92
C PRO A 122 -0.56 6.29 12.35
N LEU A 123 0.20 5.60 11.49
CA LEU A 123 -0.29 4.36 10.88
C LEU A 123 -0.60 3.27 11.91
N SER A 124 0.03 3.31 13.08
CA SER A 124 -0.26 2.41 14.20
C SER A 124 -1.69 2.52 14.74
N THR A 125 -2.37 3.67 14.56
CA THR A 125 -3.78 3.81 14.96
C THR A 125 -4.72 3.20 13.93
N LEU A 126 -4.35 3.22 12.65
CA LEU A 126 -5.11 2.62 11.56
C LEU A 126 -4.89 1.11 11.47
N ILE A 127 -3.73 0.63 11.90
CA ILE A 127 -3.29 -0.77 11.77
C ILE A 127 -2.84 -1.29 13.14
N PRO A 128 -3.75 -1.39 14.12
CA PRO A 128 -3.38 -1.70 15.52
C PRO A 128 -2.80 -3.10 15.73
N HIS A 129 -2.99 -4.01 14.77
CA HIS A 129 -2.47 -5.39 14.82
C HIS A 129 -1.08 -5.53 14.19
N ALA A 130 -0.55 -4.48 13.55
CA ALA A 130 0.80 -4.49 13.01
C ALA A 130 1.83 -4.25 14.12
N THR A 131 2.97 -4.94 14.04
CA THR A 131 4.10 -4.70 14.94
C THR A 131 4.73 -3.34 14.66
N GLY A 132 5.48 -2.78 15.62
CA GLY A 132 6.22 -1.54 15.40
C GLY A 132 7.16 -1.61 14.20
N ASP A 133 7.83 -2.75 13.99
CA ASP A 133 8.70 -2.97 12.83
C ASP A 133 7.93 -2.96 11.51
N ALA A 134 6.71 -3.52 11.49
CA ALA A 134 5.83 -3.49 10.33
C ALA A 134 5.41 -2.05 9.99
N ILE A 135 5.01 -1.29 11.02
CA ILE A 135 4.67 0.14 10.88
C ILE A 135 5.85 0.92 10.34
N ASN A 136 7.05 0.77 10.93
CA ASN A 136 8.26 1.46 10.50
C ASN A 136 8.61 1.14 9.03
N LEU A 137 8.51 -0.13 8.63
CA LEU A 137 8.73 -0.53 7.24
C LEU A 137 7.71 0.15 6.30
N MET A 138 6.42 0.09 6.61
CA MET A 138 5.37 0.72 5.82
C MET A 138 5.56 2.23 5.72
N GLU A 139 5.86 2.91 6.82
CA GLU A 139 6.10 4.36 6.83
C GLU A 139 7.31 4.75 5.97
N SER A 140 8.37 3.93 5.96
CA SER A 140 9.54 4.17 5.10
C SER A 140 9.22 4.02 3.61
N MET A 141 8.37 3.04 3.24
CA MET A 141 7.90 2.82 1.88
C MET A 141 6.93 3.92 1.41
N LEU A 142 6.14 4.46 2.33
CA LEU A 142 5.13 5.50 2.09
C LEU A 142 5.67 6.93 2.25
N ALA A 143 6.99 7.13 2.16
CA ALA A 143 7.57 8.47 2.16
C ALA A 143 7.15 9.25 0.89
N TYR A 144 6.77 10.53 1.05
CA TYR A 144 6.43 11.41 -0.07
C TYR A 144 7.60 11.57 -1.05
N ASN A 145 8.77 11.95 -0.53
CA ASN A 145 9.98 12.07 -1.33
C ASN A 145 10.44 10.68 -1.81
N PRO A 146 10.42 10.40 -3.13
CA PRO A 146 10.77 9.08 -3.67
C PRO A 146 12.21 8.67 -3.35
N SER A 147 13.12 9.63 -3.20
CA SER A 147 14.53 9.40 -2.87
C SER A 147 14.74 8.94 -1.42
N LYS A 148 13.74 9.13 -0.55
CA LYS A 148 13.77 8.67 0.84
C LYS A 148 13.20 7.27 1.02
N ARG A 149 12.53 6.71 0.01
CA ARG A 149 12.02 5.34 0.07
C ARG A 149 13.19 4.36 -0.01
N PRO A 150 13.22 3.30 0.81
CA PRO A 150 14.24 2.27 0.69
C PRO A 150 14.11 1.55 -0.66
N THR A 151 15.20 1.02 -1.17
CA THR A 151 15.15 0.03 -2.26
C THR A 151 14.60 -1.30 -1.75
N ALA A 152 14.09 -2.17 -2.64
CA ALA A 152 13.63 -3.50 -2.26
C ALA A 152 14.68 -4.30 -1.47
N GLN A 153 15.96 -4.20 -1.85
CA GLN A 153 17.06 -4.85 -1.14
C GLN A 153 17.28 -4.27 0.27
N GLN A 154 17.12 -2.96 0.44
CA GLN A 154 17.20 -2.32 1.76
C GLN A 154 15.98 -2.69 2.62
N SER A 155 14.79 -2.75 2.04
CA SER A 155 13.56 -3.18 2.73
C SER A 155 13.69 -4.58 3.32
N LEU A 156 14.26 -5.53 2.56
CA LEU A 156 14.48 -6.91 3.02
C LEU A 156 15.45 -7.02 4.21
N ARG A 157 16.22 -5.96 4.52
CA ARG A 157 17.14 -5.92 5.66
C ARG A 157 16.51 -5.30 6.91
N GLN A 158 15.29 -4.78 6.83
CA GLN A 158 14.63 -4.15 7.96
C GLN A 158 14.27 -5.18 9.04
N PRO A 159 14.21 -4.79 10.34
CA PRO A 159 13.91 -5.69 11.45
C PRO A 159 12.65 -6.54 11.26
N TYR A 160 11.65 -6.01 10.55
CA TYR A 160 10.41 -6.71 10.21
C TYR A 160 10.65 -8.10 9.57
N PHE A 161 11.68 -8.23 8.74
CA PHE A 161 12.02 -9.50 8.07
C PHE A 161 13.05 -10.34 8.83
N GLN A 162 13.49 -9.90 10.02
CA GLN A 162 14.52 -10.59 10.82
C GLN A 162 13.92 -11.48 11.93
N VAL A 163 12.59 -11.47 12.11
CA VAL A 163 11.91 -12.28 13.12
C VAL A 163 11.99 -13.77 12.73
N GLY A 164 12.70 -14.58 13.54
CA GLY A 164 12.91 -16.02 13.31
C GLY A 164 14.36 -16.49 13.12
N GLY A 165 15.35 -15.58 13.20
CA GLY A 165 16.77 -15.94 13.13
C GLY A 165 17.31 -16.17 11.71
N PRO A 166 18.64 -16.36 11.55
CA PRO A 166 19.39 -16.16 10.29
C PRO A 166 19.10 -17.14 9.13
N ASN A 167 18.06 -17.98 9.26
CA ASN A 167 17.74 -19.05 8.32
C ASN A 167 16.51 -18.80 7.43
N MET A 168 15.79 -17.67 7.55
CA MET A 168 14.95 -17.21 6.43
C MET A 168 15.84 -16.52 5.39
N ARG A 169 16.86 -17.24 4.90
CA ARG A 169 17.34 -16.98 3.56
C ARG A 169 16.12 -17.21 2.69
N VAL A 170 15.69 -16.19 1.94
CA VAL A 170 14.98 -16.43 0.69
C VAL A 170 15.87 -17.44 -0.02
N THR A 171 15.52 -18.72 0.08
CA THR A 171 16.26 -19.77 -0.61
C THR A 171 16.18 -19.30 -2.04
N SER A 172 17.34 -18.97 -2.60
CA SER A 172 17.44 -18.80 -4.04
C SER A 172 16.82 -20.08 -4.56
N LEU A 173 15.60 -20.00 -5.11
CA LEU A 173 15.00 -21.11 -5.82
C LEU A 173 16.11 -21.53 -6.75
N LYS A 174 16.69 -22.71 -6.49
CA LYS A 174 17.74 -23.23 -7.34
C LYS A 174 17.18 -23.10 -8.75
N ARG A 175 17.94 -22.46 -9.64
CA ARG A 175 17.73 -22.55 -11.09
C ARG A 175 17.95 -24.02 -11.47
N GLU A 176 17.04 -24.90 -11.05
CA GLU A 176 16.87 -26.19 -11.68
C GLU A 176 15.99 -25.94 -12.89
N ALA A 177 16.51 -26.40 -14.02
CA ALA A 177 16.14 -25.98 -15.35
C ALA A 177 14.63 -26.04 -15.56
N ALA A 178 14.11 -25.01 -16.23
CA ALA A 178 12.81 -25.04 -16.86
C ALA A 178 12.80 -26.14 -17.93
N SER A 179 12.44 -27.36 -17.55
CA SER A 179 12.00 -28.45 -18.43
C SER A 179 11.57 -29.63 -17.58
N GLU A 180 10.41 -29.53 -16.92
CA GLU A 180 9.58 -30.71 -16.62
C GLU A 180 8.20 -30.24 -16.16
N HIS A 181 7.16 -30.85 -16.72
CA HIS A 181 5.76 -30.55 -16.41
C HIS A 181 5.48 -30.77 -14.91
N ILE A 182 5.26 -29.69 -14.17
CA ILE A 182 4.94 -29.74 -12.74
C ILE A 182 3.53 -30.31 -12.58
N ASN A 183 3.44 -31.58 -12.20
CA ASN A 183 2.20 -32.28 -11.89
C ASN A 183 1.76 -31.93 -10.46
N ALA A 184 0.62 -31.24 -10.34
CA ALA A 184 0.08 -30.67 -9.10
C ALA A 184 -0.27 -31.68 -7.98
N ARG A 185 -0.01 -32.98 -8.16
CA ARG A 185 -0.37 -34.04 -7.19
C ARG A 185 0.74 -34.43 -6.21
N SER A 186 1.99 -34.00 -6.41
CA SER A 186 3.13 -34.56 -5.65
C SER A 186 3.49 -33.85 -4.34
N ILE A 187 2.91 -32.67 -4.01
CA ILE A 187 3.36 -31.83 -2.87
C ILE A 187 2.44 -31.99 -1.63
N TYR A 188 1.47 -32.91 -1.65
CA TYR A 188 0.34 -32.87 -0.72
C TYR A 188 0.48 -33.40 0.73
N PRO A 189 1.63 -33.88 1.28
CA PRO A 189 1.61 -34.20 2.72
C PRO A 189 2.85 -33.83 3.55
N THR A 190 3.24 -32.55 3.70
CA THR A 190 4.30 -32.23 4.70
C THR A 190 4.07 -31.01 5.62
N ILE A 191 3.08 -30.14 5.41
CA ILE A 191 2.87 -29.03 6.36
C ILE A 191 1.43 -29.02 6.88
N LYS A 192 1.14 -29.91 7.83
CA LYS A 192 -0.11 -29.89 8.61
C LYS A 192 0.05 -29.36 10.03
N ASN A 193 1.27 -29.11 10.51
CA ASN A 193 1.49 -28.69 11.89
C ASN A 193 2.33 -27.43 11.95
N THR A 194 1.68 -26.27 11.87
CA THR A 194 1.97 -24.98 12.56
C THR A 194 1.21 -23.89 11.79
N LEU A 195 0.54 -22.98 12.50
CA LEU A 195 -0.41 -21.96 12.03
C LEU A 195 -1.88 -22.42 12.04
N THR A 196 -2.38 -22.74 13.24
CA THR A 196 -3.79 -22.44 13.54
C THR A 196 -3.96 -20.92 13.45
N LEU A 197 -4.49 -20.44 12.32
CA LEU A 197 -5.00 -19.09 12.17
C LEU A 197 -6.17 -18.92 13.14
N ASN A 198 -5.87 -18.48 14.36
CA ASN A 198 -6.89 -17.97 15.26
C ASN A 198 -7.48 -16.71 14.60
N VAL A 199 -8.77 -16.79 14.28
CA VAL A 199 -9.60 -15.71 13.75
C VAL A 199 -9.41 -14.47 14.63
N LEU A 200 -8.76 -13.44 14.09
CA LEU A 200 -8.59 -12.15 14.76
C LEU A 200 -9.94 -11.40 14.80
N PRO A 201 -10.24 -10.62 15.87
CA PRO A 201 -11.51 -9.91 16.02
C PRO A 201 -11.67 -8.79 14.98
N GLN A 202 -12.93 -8.38 14.78
CA GLN A 202 -13.47 -7.57 13.69
C GLN A 202 -12.57 -6.43 13.17
N SER A 203 -12.33 -6.46 11.86
CA SER A 203 -11.86 -5.35 11.04
C SER A 203 -12.58 -4.03 11.39
N LEU A 204 -11.87 -2.89 11.48
CA LEU A 204 -12.51 -1.55 11.48
C LEU A 204 -13.58 -1.51 10.39
N ASN A 205 -14.82 -1.14 10.64
CA ASN A 205 -15.81 -1.14 9.55
C ASN A 205 -15.57 0.07 8.60
N GLN A 206 -16.21 0.08 7.42
CA GLN A 206 -16.07 1.18 6.44
C GLN A 206 -16.39 2.55 7.04
N HIS A 207 -17.34 2.59 7.98
CA HIS A 207 -17.74 3.80 8.67
C HIS A 207 -16.64 4.29 9.63
N ASP A 208 -16.04 3.42 10.44
CA ASP A 208 -14.93 3.80 11.33
C ASP A 208 -13.75 4.36 10.54
N TYR A 209 -13.48 3.77 9.37
CA TYR A 209 -12.46 4.24 8.44
C TYR A 209 -12.77 5.64 7.88
N GLU A 210 -14.00 5.88 7.45
CA GLU A 210 -14.43 7.19 6.95
C GLU A 210 -14.53 8.26 8.03
N VAL A 211 -14.88 7.88 9.26
CA VAL A 211 -14.85 8.74 10.45
C VAL A 211 -13.41 9.15 10.77
N LEU A 212 -12.46 8.21 10.72
CA LEU A 212 -11.03 8.50 10.91
C LEU A 212 -10.46 9.43 9.83
N LEU A 213 -10.96 9.33 8.60
CA LEU A 213 -10.60 10.23 7.49
C LEU A 213 -11.30 11.59 7.54
N GLY A 214 -12.14 11.85 8.55
CA GLY A 214 -12.83 13.12 8.72
C GLY A 214 -13.91 13.39 7.67
N ASN A 215 -14.51 12.35 7.08
CA ASN A 215 -15.57 12.50 6.09
C ASN A 215 -16.86 13.05 6.77
N PRO A 216 -17.35 14.26 6.43
CA PRO A 216 -18.53 14.84 7.09
C PRO A 216 -19.80 14.00 6.90
N ALA A 217 -19.89 13.22 5.82
CA ALA A 217 -21.03 12.35 5.54
C ALA A 217 -21.12 11.17 6.54
N ALA A 218 -20.00 10.67 7.05
CA ALA A 218 -19.97 9.56 8.00
C ALA A 218 -20.43 10.01 9.41
N ASN A 219 -20.19 11.26 9.80
CA ASN A 219 -20.63 11.82 11.09
C ASN A 219 -22.15 12.01 11.22
N SER A 220 -22.92 11.81 10.15
CA SER A 220 -24.38 12.02 10.15
C SER A 220 -25.20 10.81 10.61
N VAL A 221 -24.58 9.62 10.75
CA VAL A 221 -25.29 8.36 11.10
C VAL A 221 -25.51 8.20 12.62
N LEU A 222 -24.96 9.10 13.45
CA LEU A 222 -25.12 9.07 14.91
C LEU A 222 -26.07 10.14 15.47
N ALA A 223 -26.93 10.76 14.67
CA ALA A 223 -28.02 11.56 15.24
C ALA A 223 -29.03 10.62 15.92
N PRO A 224 -29.22 10.65 17.25
CA PRO A 224 -30.31 9.92 17.86
C PRO A 224 -31.62 10.56 17.39
N ASN A 225 -32.56 9.73 16.94
CA ASN A 225 -33.96 10.09 16.77
C ASN A 225 -34.54 10.53 18.13
N ASN A 226 -34.34 11.78 18.51
CA ASN A 226 -35.16 12.42 19.53
C ASN A 226 -36.37 13.04 18.84
N SER A 227 -37.40 12.21 18.67
CA SER A 227 -38.77 12.68 18.54
C SER A 227 -39.14 13.40 19.84
N VAL A 228 -38.99 14.72 19.88
CA VAL A 228 -39.51 15.55 20.95
C VAL A 228 -41.02 15.64 20.78
N LEU A 229 -41.73 15.02 21.72
CA LEU A 229 -43.14 15.26 22.00
C LEU A 229 -43.35 16.76 22.26
N ALA A 230 -44.21 17.39 21.47
CA ALA A 230 -44.75 18.71 21.77
C ALA A 230 -45.73 18.63 22.95
N PRO A 231 -45.71 19.56 23.92
CA PRO A 231 -46.84 19.75 24.81
C PRO A 231 -47.79 20.84 24.27
N ASN A 232 -49.08 20.59 24.47
CA ASN A 232 -50.21 21.52 24.33
C ASN A 232 -50.11 22.70 25.31
#